data_AF-L1LDR6-F1
#
_entry.id   AF-L1LDR6-F1
#
_cell.length_a   1.000
_cell.length_b   1.000
_cell.length_c   1.000
_cell.angle_alpha   90.00
_cell.angle_beta   90.00
_cell.angle_gamma   90.00
#
_symmetry.space_group_name_H-M   'P 1'
#
loop_
_entity.id
_entity.type
_entity.pdbx_description
1 polymer ?
#
loop_
_entity_poly.entity_id
_entity_poly.type
_entity_poly.pdbx_seq_one_letter_code
_entity_poly.pdbx_strand_id
1 'polypeptide(L)'
;MPRTAGKCKWFDPKKGYGFITLDNGEDVFVHQSEIHANGFRSLREEERVELDVVLENNKKKAIRVTGPRGDYVRGAESDGRFHNYDGGYRQEFRDFERGRRY
;
A
#
# COMPACT_ATOMS: atom_id res chain seq x y z
N MET A 1 14.63 -13.30 -13.30
CA MET A 1 13.39 -13.03 -14.06
C MET A 1 13.29 -11.51 -14.23
N PRO A 2 12.92 -11.01 -15.41
CA PRO A 2 12.89 -9.58 -15.69
C PRO A 2 11.70 -8.91 -15.00
N ARG A 3 11.99 -8.04 -14.02
CA ARG A 3 10.99 -7.16 -13.42
C ARG A 3 10.61 -6.10 -14.45
N THR A 4 9.32 -6.00 -14.75
CA THR A 4 8.78 -5.02 -15.66
C THR A 4 8.12 -3.91 -14.86
N ALA A 5 8.47 -2.67 -15.18
CA ALA A 5 7.83 -1.50 -14.58
C ALA A 5 6.59 -1.11 -15.38
N GLY A 6 5.53 -0.73 -14.66
CA GLY A 6 4.29 -0.24 -15.25
C GLY A 6 3.62 0.79 -14.37
N LYS A 7 2.54 1.37 -14.89
CA LYS A 7 1.63 2.25 -14.17
C LYS A 7 0.29 1.56 -14.02
N CYS A 8 -0.26 1.58 -12.82
CA CYS A 8 -1.61 1.08 -12.59
C CYS A 8 -2.61 1.97 -13.33
N LYS A 9 -3.35 1.41 -14.29
CA LYS A 9 -4.39 2.15 -15.02
C LYS A 9 -5.62 2.32 -14.15
N TRP A 10 -6.07 1.21 -13.58
CA TRP A 10 -7.14 1.17 -12.60
C TRP A 10 -7.08 -0.16 -11.87
N PHE A 11 -7.54 -0.15 -10.62
CA PHE A 11 -7.61 -1.35 -9.80
C PHE A 11 -8.86 -1.28 -8.94
N ASP A 12 -9.66 -2.36 -8.97
CA ASP A 12 -10.86 -2.48 -8.15
C ASP A 12 -10.55 -3.33 -6.91
N PRO A 13 -10.27 -2.72 -5.73
CA PRO A 13 -10.01 -3.47 -4.51
C PRO A 13 -11.22 -4.28 -4.04
N LYS A 14 -12.44 -3.85 -4.39
CA LYS A 14 -13.67 -4.60 -4.09
C LYS A 14 -13.78 -5.90 -4.87
N LYS A 15 -13.30 -5.91 -6.12
CA LYS A 15 -13.37 -7.09 -6.99
C LYS A 15 -12.08 -7.90 -6.99
N GLY A 16 -10.96 -7.30 -6.54
CA GLY A 16 -9.67 -7.96 -6.43
C GLY A 16 -8.94 -8.13 -7.76
N TYR A 17 -9.23 -7.31 -8.76
CA TYR A 17 -8.56 -7.33 -10.06
C TYR A 17 -8.36 -5.92 -10.60
N GLY A 18 -7.43 -5.79 -11.55
CA GLY A 18 -7.18 -4.52 -12.23
C GLY A 18 -6.35 -4.69 -13.49
N PHE A 19 -5.98 -3.56 -14.06
CA PHE A 19 -5.12 -3.49 -15.24
C PHE A 19 -3.97 -2.53 -15.01
N ILE A 20 -2.79 -2.98 -15.42
CA ILE A 20 -1.55 -2.20 -15.36
C ILE A 20 -1.07 -2.03 -16.80
N THR A 21 -0.77 -0.78 -17.17
CA THR A 21 -0.17 -0.46 -18.46
C THR A 21 1.34 -0.39 -18.26
N LEU A 22 2.07 -1.23 -18.98
CA LEU A 22 3.53 -1.25 -18.94
C LEU A 22 4.11 -0.04 -19.68
N ASP A 23 5.39 0.26 -19.42
CA ASP A 23 6.10 1.31 -20.14
C ASP A 23 6.25 1.00 -21.66
N ASN A 24 6.15 -0.28 -22.05
CA ASN A 24 6.13 -0.67 -23.46
C ASN A 24 4.78 -0.44 -24.16
N GLY A 25 3.75 0.04 -23.45
CA GLY A 25 2.41 0.29 -23.97
C GLY A 25 1.46 -0.91 -23.94
N GLU A 26 1.86 -2.05 -23.36
CA GLU A 26 1.01 -3.23 -23.25
C GLU A 26 0.21 -3.26 -21.95
N ASP A 27 -1.04 -3.73 -22.05
CA ASP A 27 -1.92 -3.91 -20.89
C ASP A 27 -1.77 -5.33 -20.32
N VAL A 28 -1.55 -5.40 -19.00
CA VAL A 28 -1.41 -6.65 -18.27
C VAL A 28 -2.49 -6.79 -17.23
N PHE A 29 -3.09 -7.98 -17.19
CA PHE A 29 -4.07 -8.33 -16.18
C PHE A 29 -3.39 -8.64 -14.84
N VAL A 30 -3.85 -7.99 -13.77
CA VAL A 30 -3.38 -8.25 -12.40
C VAL A 30 -4.51 -8.79 -11.54
N HIS A 31 -4.19 -9.83 -10.77
CA HIS A 31 -5.07 -10.42 -9.77
C HIS A 31 -4.54 -10.13 -8.36
N GLN A 32 -5.43 -9.85 -7.39
CA GLN A 32 -5.03 -9.55 -6.02
C GLN A 32 -4.16 -10.65 -5.38
N SER A 33 -4.35 -11.92 -5.77
CA SER A 33 -3.54 -13.04 -5.24
C SER A 33 -2.05 -12.85 -5.49
N GLU A 34 -1.70 -12.19 -6.59
CA GLU A 34 -0.33 -11.96 -7.03
C GLU A 34 0.27 -10.63 -6.52
N ILE A 35 -0.53 -9.81 -5.83
CA ILE A 35 -0.08 -8.53 -5.27
C ILE A 35 0.54 -8.74 -3.89
N HIS A 36 1.79 -8.30 -3.73
CA HIS A 36 2.50 -8.30 -2.46
C HIS A 36 2.25 -6.95 -1.75
N ALA A 37 1.27 -6.92 -0.86
CA ALA A 37 0.96 -5.78 0.00
C ALA A 37 0.90 -6.21 1.47
N ASN A 38 1.35 -5.35 2.38
CA ASN A 38 1.27 -5.56 3.83
C ASN A 38 -0.07 -5.06 4.38
N GLY A 39 -1.20 -5.59 3.86
CA GLY A 39 -2.54 -5.16 4.24
C GLY A 39 -3.56 -5.25 3.11
N PHE A 40 -4.38 -4.21 2.94
CA PHE A 40 -5.35 -4.13 1.84
C PHE A 40 -4.62 -4.01 0.50
N ARG A 41 -4.73 -5.06 -0.31
CA ARG A 41 -4.12 -5.16 -1.64
C ARG A 41 -4.83 -4.21 -2.58
N SER A 42 -4.40 -2.95 -2.56
CA SER A 42 -4.92 -1.88 -3.41
C SER A 42 -3.76 -1.21 -4.13
N LEU A 43 -4.02 -0.74 -5.34
CA LEU A 43 -3.08 0.02 -6.15
C LEU A 43 -3.66 1.40 -6.35
N ARG A 44 -2.82 2.43 -6.22
CA ARG A 44 -3.24 3.78 -6.56
C ARG A 44 -3.16 3.96 -8.08
N GLU A 45 -4.16 4.62 -8.65
CA GLU A 45 -4.12 5.00 -10.07
C GLU A 45 -2.86 5.82 -10.38
N GLU A 46 -2.27 5.56 -11.54
CA GLU A 46 -1.02 6.16 -12.02
C GLU A 46 0.23 5.88 -11.15
N GLU A 47 0.13 5.03 -10.12
CA GLU A 47 1.29 4.66 -9.31
C GLU A 47 2.23 3.73 -10.10
N ARG A 48 3.52 4.05 -10.02
CA ARG A 48 4.59 3.20 -10.56
C ARG A 48 4.73 1.95 -9.71
N VAL A 49 4.64 0.80 -10.34
CA VAL A 49 4.80 -0.50 -9.70
C VAL A 49 5.73 -1.40 -10.51
N GLU A 50 6.36 -2.34 -9.83
CA GLU A 50 7.20 -3.38 -10.43
C GLU A 50 6.45 -4.72 -10.35
N LEU A 51 6.33 -5.38 -11.50
CA LEU A 51 5.64 -6.65 -11.65
C LEU A 51 6.40 -7.56 -12.61
N ASP A 52 6.22 -8.87 -12.48
CA ASP A 52 6.70 -9.83 -13.47
C ASP A 52 5.55 -10.18 -14.41
N VAL A 53 5.78 -10.10 -15.72
CA VAL A 53 4.78 -10.45 -16.73
C VAL A 53 5.05 -11.87 -17.21
N VAL A 54 4.09 -12.76 -16.99
CA VAL A 54 4.15 -14.14 -17.48
C VAL A 54 3.09 -14.38 -18.54
N LEU A 55 3.46 -15.15 -19.56
CA LEU A 55 2.54 -15.59 -20.60
C LEU A 55 2.00 -16.97 -20.20
N GLU A 56 0.74 -17.02 -19.76
CA GLU A 56 0.05 -18.24 -19.35
C GLU A 56 -1.18 -18.44 -20.24
N ASN A 57 -1.29 -19.56 -20.94
CA ASN A 57 -2.40 -19.85 -21.85
C ASN A 57 -2.69 -18.73 -22.87
N ASN A 58 -1.64 -18.18 -23.51
CA ASN A 58 -1.73 -17.02 -24.43
C ASN A 58 -2.26 -15.72 -23.78
N LYS A 59 -2.28 -15.62 -22.45
CA LYS A 59 -2.68 -14.41 -21.72
C LYS A 59 -1.50 -13.87 -20.92
N LYS A 60 -1.32 -12.55 -20.95
CA LYS A 60 -0.32 -11.86 -20.13
C LYS A 60 -0.89 -11.64 -18.73
N LYS A 61 -0.23 -12.20 -17.73
CA LYS A 61 -0.61 -12.11 -16.32
C LYS A 61 0.52 -11.46 -15.53
N ALA A 62 0.16 -10.53 -14.66
CA ALA A 62 1.09 -9.95 -13.70
C ALA A 62 1.24 -10.88 -12.49
N ILE A 63 2.48 -11.20 -12.14
CA ILE A 63 2.85 -11.92 -10.92
C ILE A 63 3.77 -11.05 -10.06
N ARG A 64 3.78 -11.27 -8.74
CA ARG A 64 4.66 -10.56 -7.78
C ARG A 64 4.61 -9.03 -7.90
N VAL A 65 3.42 -8.45 -7.85
CA VAL A 65 3.28 -6.99 -7.95
C VAL A 65 3.77 -6.33 -6.66
N THR A 66 4.74 -5.42 -6.78
CA THR A 66 5.42 -4.71 -5.69
C THR A 66 5.55 -3.22 -6.00
N GLY A 67 5.79 -2.40 -4.98
CA GLY A 67 6.10 -0.99 -5.13
C GLY A 67 7.50 -0.76 -5.71
N PRO A 68 7.81 0.48 -6.12
CA PRO A 68 9.12 0.81 -6.67
C PRO A 68 10.19 0.58 -5.60
N ARG A 69 11.32 -0.03 -5.98
CA ARG A 69 12.44 -0.42 -5.08
C ARG A 69 12.14 -1.63 -4.19
N GLY A 70 11.06 -2.36 -4.44
CA GLY A 70 10.64 -3.51 -3.62
C GLY A 70 9.92 -3.12 -2.32
N ASP A 71 9.52 -1.85 -2.20
CA ASP A 71 8.63 -1.39 -1.14
C ASP A 71 7.22 -2.01 -1.28
N TYR A 72 6.48 -2.06 -0.18
CA TYR A 72 5.07 -2.44 -0.22
C TYR A 72 4.29 -1.40 -1.03
N VAL A 73 3.32 -1.86 -1.82
CA VAL A 73 2.42 -0.93 -2.54
C VAL A 73 1.72 -0.04 -1.51
N ARG A 74 1.73 1.28 -1.74
CA ARG A 74 1.16 2.23 -0.78
C ARG A 74 -0.35 2.05 -0.64
N GLY A 75 -1.00 1.54 -1.68
CA GLY A 75 -2.44 1.29 -1.69
C GLY A 75 -3.25 2.54 -1.34
N ALA A 76 -4.55 2.33 -1.10
CA ALA A 76 -5.45 3.40 -0.69
C ALA A 76 -5.40 3.70 0.83
N GLU A 77 -4.69 2.89 1.63
CA GLU A 77 -4.76 2.96 3.10
C GLU A 77 -3.39 2.74 3.77
N SER A 78 -2.65 3.84 3.95
CA SER A 78 -2.07 4.23 5.25
C SER A 78 -1.50 5.64 5.11
N ASP A 79 -2.38 6.61 4.81
CA ASP A 79 -2.08 7.99 5.16
C ASP A 79 -2.11 8.05 6.69
N GLY A 80 -0.93 7.82 7.28
CA GLY A 80 -0.67 7.87 8.69
C GLY A 80 -0.84 9.29 9.23
N ARG A 81 -2.10 9.73 9.37
CA ARG A 81 -2.50 10.70 10.39
C ARG A 81 -2.46 10.14 11.82
N PHE A 82 -1.67 9.08 12.01
CA PHE A 82 -1.33 8.51 13.32
C PHE A 82 0.15 8.75 13.65
N HIS A 83 0.63 9.99 13.51
CA HIS A 83 1.81 10.50 14.21
C HIS A 83 1.51 11.91 14.75
N ASN A 84 0.60 11.95 15.72
CA ASN A 84 0.83 12.71 16.95
C ASN A 84 0.59 11.71 18.09
N TYR A 85 1.61 10.88 18.36
CA TYR A 85 1.84 10.47 19.75
C TYR A 85 2.29 11.74 20.48
N ASP A 86 1.31 12.60 20.78
CA ASP A 86 1.42 13.56 21.84
C ASP A 86 1.67 12.75 23.11
N GLY A 87 2.88 12.89 23.67
CA GLY A 87 3.28 12.31 24.93
C GLY A 87 2.51 12.94 26.10
N GLY A 88 1.20 12.72 26.13
CA GLY A 88 0.25 13.39 27.00
C GLY A 88 -0.37 12.50 28.07
N TYR A 89 0.30 11.44 28.55
CA TYR A 89 -0.02 10.85 29.86
C TYR A 89 0.95 11.40 30.92
N ARG A 90 0.99 12.72 31.05
CA ARG A 90 1.53 13.37 32.25
C ARG A 90 0.39 13.51 33.25
N GLN A 91 0.16 12.42 33.96
CA GLN A 91 -0.21 12.36 35.37
C GLN A 91 -0.52 13.72 36.01
N GLU A 92 -1.79 14.11 35.97
CA GLU A 92 -2.31 15.20 36.81
C GLU A 92 -2.49 14.65 38.24
N PHE A 93 -1.38 14.50 38.95
CA PHE A 93 -1.36 14.53 40.42
C PHE A 93 -0.82 15.90 40.82
N ARG A 94 -1.68 16.92 40.74
CA ARG A 94 -1.41 18.19 41.42
C ARG A 94 -1.77 18.05 42.90
N ASP A 95 -0.72 18.10 43.70
CA ASP A 95 -0.68 18.72 45.02
C ASP A 95 -1.40 17.99 46.17
N PHE A 96 -0.77 16.90 46.62
CA PHE A 96 -0.69 16.58 48.04
C PHE A 96 0.38 17.50 48.67
N GLU A 97 0.03 18.18 49.76
CA GLU A 97 0.83 19.15 50.55
C GLU A 97 0.71 20.65 50.21
N ARG A 98 -0.30 21.32 50.80
CA ARG A 98 -0.09 22.31 51.88
C ARG A 98 -1.41 23.01 52.22
N GLY A 99 -1.92 22.74 53.42
CA GLY A 99 -3.05 23.49 53.96
C GLY A 99 -3.60 22.90 55.24
N ARG A 100 -2.75 22.81 56.28
CA ARG A 100 -3.19 22.59 57.66
C ARG A 100 -4.32 23.57 58.03
N ARG A 101 -5.21 23.09 58.91
CA ARG A 101 -5.91 23.77 60.02
C ARG A 101 -5.88 25.31 59.96
N TYR A 102 -6.98 26.03 60.08
CA TYR A 102 -8.03 25.98 61.09
C TYR A 102 -9.26 26.71 60.55
#